data_AF-A0A838LN21-F1
#
_entry.id   AF-A0A838LN21-F1
#
_cell.length_a   1.000
_cell.length_b   1.000
_cell.length_c   1.000
_cell.angle_alpha   90.00
_cell.angle_beta   90.00
_cell.angle_gamma   90.00
#
_symmetry.space_group_name_H-M   'P 1'
#
loop_
_entity.id
_entity.type
_entity.pdbx_description
1 polymer ?
#
loop_
_entity_poly.entity_id
_entity_poly.type
_entity_poly.pdbx_seq_one_letter_code
_entity_poly.pdbx_strand_id
1 'polypeptide(L)'
;MASVQARPGRRRQRSTRLTVAALLLALAALAVVGALTSGSWPLLAGAAVLGVLLGAAATRITHQELMTARREAARDRAEQARAYRRLTEERTAEQAVFATTMQRRIAYHQGVVLELEEALANAQQRASEATRKVNAEARRADAAERRVSDATERFGADLSAAEDRASAAALRVVELEQELDVVRSQLAAATTAWRAAEQAQRRRA
;
A
#
# COMPACT_ATOMS: atom_id res chain seq x y z
N MET A 1 -25.40 -7.53 -10.11
CA MET A 1 -26.33 -6.53 -9.55
C MET A 1 -27.65 -6.66 -10.29
N ALA A 2 -28.64 -7.33 -9.68
CA ALA A 2 -29.95 -7.52 -10.30
C ALA A 2 -30.71 -6.20 -10.28
N SER A 3 -31.02 -5.67 -11.47
CA SER A 3 -31.85 -4.48 -11.64
C SER A 3 -33.23 -4.74 -11.04
N VAL A 4 -33.63 -3.90 -10.09
CA VAL A 4 -35.01 -3.86 -9.59
C VAL A 4 -35.87 -3.32 -10.74
N GLN A 5 -36.40 -4.23 -11.56
CA GLN A 5 -37.43 -3.88 -12.53
C GLN A 5 -38.65 -3.35 -11.75
N ALA A 6 -38.87 -2.03 -11.81
CA ALA A 6 -40.09 -1.42 -11.34
C ALA A 6 -41.26 -2.09 -12.09
N ARG A 7 -42.08 -2.87 -11.37
CA ARG A 7 -43.26 -3.49 -11.96
C ARG A 7 -44.16 -2.39 -12.53
N PRO A 8 -44.51 -2.43 -13.83
CA PRO A 8 -45.41 -1.44 -14.41
C PRO A 8 -46.71 -1.44 -13.61
N GLY A 9 -47.20 -0.25 -13.26
CA GLY A 9 -48.44 -0.07 -12.52
C GLY A 9 -49.55 -0.85 -13.21
N ARG A 10 -49.97 -1.97 -12.58
CA ARG A 10 -51.00 -2.86 -13.10
C ARG A 10 -52.30 -2.06 -13.16
N ARG A 11 -52.60 -1.47 -14.33
CA ARG A 11 -53.87 -0.79 -14.60
C ARG A 11 -54.97 -1.83 -14.37
N ARG A 12 -55.64 -1.78 -13.22
CA ARG A 12 -56.64 -2.79 -12.83
C ARG A 12 -57.70 -2.84 -13.94
N GLN A 13 -57.93 -4.04 -14.46
CA GLN A 13 -58.94 -4.34 -15.47
C GLN A 13 -60.31 -3.90 -14.92
N ARG A 14 -61.12 -3.22 -15.75
CA ARG A 14 -62.45 -2.75 -15.34
C ARG A 14 -63.31 -3.97 -14.97
N SER A 15 -63.86 -3.99 -13.75
CA SER A 15 -64.71 -5.08 -13.26
C SER A 15 -66.01 -5.13 -14.08
N THR A 16 -66.30 -6.29 -14.66
CA THR A 16 -67.54 -6.56 -15.41
C THR A 16 -68.79 -6.37 -14.55
N ARG A 17 -68.67 -6.52 -13.22
CA ARG A 17 -69.77 -6.31 -12.28
C ARG A 17 -70.13 -4.83 -12.11
N LEU A 18 -69.11 -3.96 -12.09
CA LEU A 18 -69.32 -2.50 -12.08
C LEU A 18 -69.93 -2.02 -13.40
N THR A 19 -69.57 -2.62 -14.55
CA THR A 19 -70.21 -2.30 -15.83
C THR A 19 -71.67 -2.75 -15.85
N VAL A 20 -72.00 -3.92 -15.30
CA VAL A 20 -73.40 -4.37 -15.18
C VAL A 20 -74.20 -3.43 -14.28
N ALA A 21 -73.67 -3.04 -13.12
CA ALA A 21 -74.35 -2.08 -12.24
C ALA A 21 -74.62 -0.73 -12.94
N ALA A 22 -73.65 -0.22 -13.71
CA ALA A 22 -73.82 0.99 -14.50
C ALA A 22 -74.89 0.84 -15.60
N LEU A 23 -74.94 -0.31 -16.28
CA LEU A 23 -75.98 -0.61 -17.28
C LEU A 23 -77.38 -0.69 -16.66
N LEU A 24 -77.53 -1.29 -15.47
CA LEU A 24 -78.81 -1.34 -14.76
C LEU A 24 -79.33 0.07 -14.43
N LEU A 25 -78.45 0.96 -13.98
CA LEU A 25 -78.80 2.36 -13.72
C LEU A 25 -79.19 3.11 -15.00
N ALA A 26 -78.47 2.88 -16.10
CA ALA A 26 -78.79 3.47 -17.39
C ALA A 26 -80.15 2.99 -17.91
N LEU A 27 -80.46 1.69 -17.80
CA LEU A 27 -81.76 1.13 -18.17
C LEU A 27 -82.90 1.68 -17.31
N ALA A 28 -82.68 1.81 -16.00
CA ALA A 28 -83.66 2.44 -15.10
C ALA A 28 -83.97 3.88 -15.52
N ALA A 29 -82.94 4.68 -15.83
CA ALA A 29 -83.11 6.05 -16.29
C ALA A 29 -83.87 6.11 -17.63
N LEU A 30 -83.51 5.27 -18.60
CA LEU A 30 -84.19 5.20 -19.90
C LEU A 30 -85.66 4.79 -19.76
N ALA A 31 -85.97 3.83 -18.89
CA ALA A 31 -87.35 3.40 -18.63
C ALA A 31 -88.20 4.54 -18.06
N VAL A 32 -87.67 5.30 -17.11
CA VAL A 32 -88.36 6.46 -16.52
C VAL A 32 -88.58 7.57 -17.56
N VAL A 33 -87.57 7.88 -18.37
CA VAL A 33 -87.67 8.90 -19.44
C VAL A 33 -88.71 8.48 -20.49
N GLY A 34 -88.67 7.22 -20.94
CA GLY A 34 -89.64 6.69 -21.90
C GLY A 34 -91.07 6.72 -21.36
N ALA A 35 -91.26 6.30 -20.10
CA ALA A 35 -92.57 6.34 -19.45
C ALA A 35 -93.10 7.78 -19.32
N LEU A 36 -92.24 8.75 -18.98
CA LEU A 36 -92.60 10.16 -18.89
C LEU A 36 -93.11 10.71 -20.24
N THR A 37 -92.43 10.39 -21.34
CA THR A 37 -92.83 10.84 -22.69
C THR A 37 -94.15 10.23 -23.17
N SER A 38 -94.55 9.08 -22.62
CA SER A 38 -95.81 8.42 -23.00
C SER A 38 -97.06 9.13 -22.49
N GLY A 39 -96.95 9.98 -21.46
CA GLY A 39 -98.08 10.63 -20.79
C GLY A 39 -99.01 9.68 -20.02
N SER A 40 -98.69 8.38 -19.94
CA SER A 40 -99.56 7.39 -19.29
C SER A 40 -99.16 7.15 -17.83
N TRP A 41 -100.10 7.44 -16.93
CA TRP A 41 -99.91 7.28 -15.48
C TRP A 41 -99.51 5.86 -15.03
N PRO A 42 -100.13 4.76 -15.51
CA PRO A 42 -99.74 3.42 -15.07
C PRO A 42 -98.33 3.01 -15.54
N LEU A 43 -97.88 3.44 -16.73
CA LEU A 43 -96.51 3.17 -17.17
C LEU A 43 -95.50 3.95 -16.33
N LEU A 44 -95.82 5.18 -15.94
CA LEU A 44 -94.95 5.96 -15.06
C LEU A 44 -94.82 5.32 -13.68
N ALA A 45 -95.93 4.86 -13.08
CA ALA A 45 -95.90 4.15 -11.81
C ALA A 45 -95.08 2.85 -11.89
N GLY A 46 -95.27 2.07 -12.96
CA GLY A 46 -94.50 0.84 -13.20
C GLY A 46 -93.00 1.11 -13.39
N ALA A 47 -92.65 2.13 -14.17
CA ALA A 47 -91.26 2.54 -14.39
C ALA A 47 -90.59 3.05 -13.11
N ALA A 48 -91.33 3.73 -12.23
CA ALA A 48 -90.82 4.17 -10.93
C ALA A 48 -90.48 2.98 -10.02
N VAL A 49 -91.38 1.99 -9.91
CA VAL A 49 -91.11 0.77 -9.11
C VAL A 49 -89.93 -0.01 -9.69
N LEU A 50 -89.89 -0.21 -11.01
CA LEU A 50 -88.80 -0.89 -11.70
C LEU A 50 -87.47 -0.14 -11.48
N GLY A 51 -87.48 1.19 -11.57
CA GLY A 51 -86.30 2.03 -11.36
C GLY A 51 -85.72 1.88 -9.95
N VAL A 52 -86.58 1.83 -8.91
CA VAL A 52 -86.14 1.59 -7.54
C VAL A 52 -85.53 0.19 -7.38
N LEU A 53 -86.13 -0.85 -7.98
CA LEU A 53 -85.60 -2.22 -7.93
C LEU A 53 -84.24 -2.35 -8.62
N LEU A 54 -84.10 -1.77 -9.83
CA LEU A 54 -82.83 -1.77 -10.56
C LEU A 54 -81.76 -0.94 -9.84
N GLY A 55 -82.13 0.20 -9.26
CA GLY A 55 -81.24 1.01 -8.45
C GLY A 55 -80.73 0.26 -7.21
N ALA A 56 -81.64 -0.38 -6.46
CA ALA A 56 -81.28 -1.18 -5.29
C ALA A 56 -80.34 -2.35 -5.66
N ALA A 57 -80.59 -3.03 -6.77
CA ALA A 57 -79.72 -4.08 -7.29
C ALA A 57 -78.32 -3.54 -7.66
N ALA A 58 -78.25 -2.41 -8.36
CA ALA A 58 -76.98 -1.77 -8.73
C ALA A 58 -76.17 -1.31 -7.51
N THR A 59 -76.82 -0.74 -6.49
CA THR A 59 -76.17 -0.35 -5.23
C THR A 59 -75.62 -1.57 -4.48
N ARG A 60 -76.39 -2.66 -4.41
CA ARG A 60 -75.94 -3.90 -3.77
C ARG A 60 -74.71 -4.49 -4.46
N ILE A 61 -74.71 -4.56 -5.79
CA ILE A 61 -73.56 -5.04 -6.58
C ILE A 61 -72.33 -4.16 -6.31
N THR A 62 -72.49 -2.84 -6.40
CA THR A 62 -71.40 -1.88 -6.17
C THR A 62 -70.84 -1.99 -4.75
N HIS A 63 -71.70 -2.15 -3.75
CA HIS A 63 -71.30 -2.30 -2.36
C HIS A 63 -70.48 -3.58 -2.13
N GLN A 64 -70.93 -4.72 -2.68
CA GLN A 64 -70.22 -5.99 -2.55
C GLN A 64 -68.83 -5.95 -3.22
N GLU A 65 -68.74 -5.33 -4.40
CA GLU A 65 -67.46 -5.14 -5.09
C GLU A 65 -66.53 -4.22 -4.30
N LEU A 66 -67.04 -3.12 -3.73
CA LEU A 66 -66.24 -2.21 -2.92
C LEU A 66 -65.67 -2.91 -1.68
N MET A 67 -66.49 -3.70 -0.97
CA MET A 67 -66.03 -4.43 0.21
C MET A 67 -64.98 -5.50 -0.14
N THR A 68 -65.18 -6.18 -1.26
CA THR A 68 -64.22 -7.17 -1.77
C THR A 68 -62.90 -6.50 -2.14
N ALA A 69 -62.95 -5.41 -2.92
CA ALA A 69 -61.78 -4.64 -3.33
C ALA A 69 -61.01 -4.07 -2.13
N ARG A 70 -61.70 -3.60 -1.09
CA ARG A 70 -61.06 -3.13 0.15
C ARG A 70 -60.32 -4.26 0.88
N ARG A 71 -60.93 -5.44 0.98
CA ARG A 71 -60.31 -6.61 1.63
C ARG A 71 -59.09 -7.10 0.84
N GLU A 72 -59.20 -7.18 -0.48
CA GLU A 72 -58.06 -7.51 -1.35
C GLU A 72 -56.94 -6.49 -1.19
N ALA A 73 -57.23 -5.20 -1.25
CA ALA A 73 -56.21 -4.16 -1.10
C ALA A 73 -55.52 -4.23 0.27
N ALA A 74 -56.25 -4.54 1.34
CA ALA A 74 -55.65 -4.74 2.65
C ALA A 74 -54.75 -5.99 2.70
N ARG A 75 -55.16 -7.09 2.08
CA ARG A 75 -54.34 -8.31 1.94
C ARG A 75 -53.09 -8.06 1.12
N ASP A 76 -53.21 -7.43 -0.05
CA ASP A 76 -52.09 -7.09 -0.92
C ASP A 76 -51.05 -6.22 -0.19
N ARG A 77 -51.48 -5.21 0.56
CA ARG A 77 -50.58 -4.37 1.36
C ARG A 77 -49.90 -5.17 2.47
N ALA A 78 -50.63 -6.06 3.14
CA ALA A 78 -50.06 -6.91 4.18
C ALA A 78 -49.02 -7.90 3.60
N GLU A 79 -49.28 -8.47 2.44
CA GLU A 79 -48.34 -9.33 1.72
C GLU A 79 -47.10 -8.56 1.27
N GLN A 80 -47.27 -7.37 0.72
CA GLN A 80 -46.16 -6.49 0.36
C GLN A 80 -45.30 -6.14 1.58
N ALA A 81 -45.93 -5.75 2.70
CA ALA A 81 -45.21 -5.43 3.93
C ALA A 81 -44.40 -6.64 4.45
N ARG A 82 -44.99 -7.85 4.40
CA ARG A 82 -44.28 -9.09 4.77
C ARG A 82 -43.11 -9.39 3.82
N ALA A 83 -43.31 -9.21 2.51
CA ALA A 83 -42.26 -9.42 1.52
C ALA A 83 -41.10 -8.43 1.70
N TYR A 84 -41.40 -7.14 1.91
CA TYR A 84 -40.40 -6.13 2.23
C TYR A 84 -39.67 -6.45 3.53
N ARG A 85 -40.38 -6.88 4.58
CA ARG A 85 -39.76 -7.26 5.85
C ARG A 85 -38.75 -8.39 5.67
N ARG A 86 -39.11 -9.45 4.93
CA ARG A 86 -38.21 -10.57 4.62
C ARG A 86 -36.98 -10.11 3.84
N LEU A 87 -37.18 -9.30 2.80
CA LEU A 87 -36.08 -8.76 2.01
C LEU A 87 -35.15 -7.90 2.88
N THR A 88 -35.69 -7.08 3.78
CA THR A 88 -34.88 -6.30 4.73
C THR A 88 -34.13 -7.20 5.69
N GLU A 89 -34.77 -8.23 6.27
CA GLU A 89 -34.11 -9.21 7.15
C GLU A 89 -32.92 -9.89 6.44
N GLU A 90 -33.12 -10.37 5.20
CA GLU A 90 -32.07 -10.97 4.37
C GLU A 90 -30.93 -9.97 4.09
N ARG A 91 -31.26 -8.76 3.64
CA ARG A 91 -30.27 -7.71 3.36
C ARG A 91 -29.49 -7.30 4.58
N THR A 92 -30.13 -7.15 5.74
CA THR A 92 -29.46 -6.79 6.99
C THR A 92 -28.51 -7.91 7.43
N ALA A 93 -28.90 -9.18 7.28
CA ALA A 93 -28.02 -10.31 7.55
C ALA A 93 -26.79 -10.33 6.61
N GLU A 94 -27.01 -10.16 5.30
CA GLU A 94 -25.93 -10.05 4.31
C GLU A 94 -24.97 -8.90 4.65
N GLN A 95 -25.49 -7.72 4.98
CA GLN A 95 -24.70 -6.54 5.30
C GLN A 95 -23.90 -6.71 6.59
N ALA A 96 -24.45 -7.39 7.61
CA ALA A 96 -23.72 -7.70 8.84
C ALA A 96 -22.53 -8.63 8.58
N VAL A 97 -22.72 -9.67 7.75
CA VAL A 97 -21.63 -10.57 7.35
C VAL A 97 -20.57 -9.83 6.52
N PHE A 98 -21.00 -8.96 5.60
CA PHE A 98 -20.08 -8.14 4.82
C PHE A 98 -19.25 -7.20 5.71
N ALA A 99 -19.90 -6.47 6.62
CA ALA A 99 -19.24 -5.53 7.52
C ALA A 99 -18.20 -6.23 8.40
N THR A 100 -18.55 -7.36 9.00
CA THR A 100 -17.63 -8.15 9.83
C THR A 100 -16.45 -8.70 9.02
N THR A 101 -16.69 -9.15 7.79
CA THR A 101 -15.62 -9.63 6.89
C THR A 101 -14.66 -8.50 6.51
N MET A 102 -15.19 -7.34 6.14
CA MET A 102 -14.36 -6.17 5.80
C MET A 102 -13.57 -5.67 7.00
N GLN A 103 -14.18 -5.64 8.19
CA GLN A 103 -13.49 -5.23 9.41
C GLN A 103 -12.30 -6.16 9.73
N ARG A 104 -12.48 -7.48 9.60
CA ARG A 104 -11.37 -8.44 9.77
C ARG A 104 -10.26 -8.23 8.75
N ARG A 105 -10.63 -8.00 7.49
CA ARG A 105 -9.66 -7.75 6.41
C ARG A 105 -8.87 -6.47 6.65
N ILE A 106 -9.53 -5.39 7.09
CA ILE A 106 -8.88 -4.12 7.44
C ILE A 106 -7.92 -4.32 8.61
N ALA A 107 -8.36 -4.97 9.68
CA ALA A 107 -7.51 -5.24 10.85
C ALA A 107 -6.28 -6.08 10.48
N TYR A 108 -6.45 -7.10 9.63
CA TYR A 108 -5.35 -7.90 9.11
C TYR A 108 -4.35 -7.04 8.33
N HIS A 109 -4.82 -6.23 7.37
CA HIS A 109 -3.92 -5.38 6.58
C HIS A 109 -3.23 -4.32 7.45
N GLN A 110 -3.90 -3.75 8.45
CA GLN A 110 -3.27 -2.84 9.40
C GLN A 110 -2.15 -3.52 10.19
N GLY A 111 -2.36 -4.75 10.65
CA GLY A 111 -1.31 -5.54 11.32
C GLY A 111 -0.10 -5.77 10.42
N VAL A 112 -0.33 -6.17 9.18
CA VAL A 112 0.75 -6.38 8.19
C VAL A 112 1.51 -5.08 7.90
N VAL A 113 0.81 -3.95 7.78
CA VAL A 113 1.46 -2.64 7.55
C VAL A 113 2.36 -2.28 8.73
N LEU A 114 1.89 -2.44 9.96
CA LEU A 114 2.68 -2.15 11.16
C LEU A 114 3.93 -3.06 11.25
N GLU A 115 3.79 -4.34 10.93
CA GLU A 115 4.92 -5.28 10.90
C GLU A 115 5.94 -4.89 9.83
N LEU A 116 5.49 -4.48 8.64
CA LEU A 116 6.36 -4.01 7.57
C LEU A 116 7.06 -2.69 7.92
N GLU A 117 6.36 -1.76 8.59
CA GLU A 117 6.93 -0.50 9.08
C GLU A 117 8.03 -0.76 10.12
N GLU A 118 7.80 -1.67 11.07
CA GLU A 118 8.80 -2.06 12.06
C GLU A 118 10.01 -2.75 11.41
N ALA A 119 9.77 -3.70 10.50
CA ALA A 119 10.84 -4.37 9.76
C ALA A 119 11.68 -3.38 8.94
N LEU A 120 11.04 -2.39 8.32
CA LEU A 120 11.71 -1.32 7.57
C LEU A 120 12.55 -0.44 8.48
N ALA A 121 12.01 0.01 9.62
CA ALA A 121 12.75 0.82 10.59
C ALA A 121 13.99 0.08 11.09
N ASN A 122 13.86 -1.21 11.43
CA ASN A 122 14.97 -2.06 11.84
C ASN A 122 16.00 -2.25 10.73
N ALA A 123 15.56 -2.43 9.48
CA ALA A 123 16.47 -2.53 8.33
C ALA A 123 17.25 -1.24 8.10
N GLN A 124 16.60 -0.07 8.18
CA GLN A 124 17.23 1.24 8.05
C GLN A 124 18.25 1.51 9.18
N GLN A 125 17.91 1.12 10.42
CA GLN A 125 18.85 1.22 11.54
C GLN A 125 20.09 0.35 11.31
N ARG A 126 19.91 -0.93 10.95
CA ARG A 126 21.04 -1.84 10.66
C ARG A 126 21.91 -1.32 9.50
N ALA A 127 21.30 -0.79 8.44
CA ALA A 127 22.03 -0.19 7.34
C ALA A 127 22.85 1.03 7.79
N SER A 128 22.28 1.88 8.63
CA SER A 128 22.97 3.05 9.19
C SER A 128 24.15 2.65 10.08
N GLU A 129 23.97 1.64 10.93
CA GLU A 129 25.03 1.08 11.78
C GLU A 129 26.15 0.43 10.95
N ALA A 130 25.79 -0.34 9.91
CA ALA A 130 26.77 -0.93 9.01
C ALA A 130 27.60 0.14 8.30
N THR A 131 26.96 1.18 7.75
CA THR A 131 27.66 2.32 7.12
C THR A 131 28.59 3.03 8.12
N ARG A 132 28.17 3.21 9.38
CA ARG A 132 29.03 3.79 10.42
C ARG A 132 30.25 2.92 10.72
N LYS A 133 30.08 1.59 10.79
CA LYS A 133 31.18 0.63 11.02
C LYS A 133 32.17 0.64 9.86
N VAL A 134 31.69 0.55 8.62
CA VAL A 134 32.53 0.60 7.42
C VAL A 134 33.33 1.90 7.38
N ASN A 135 32.68 3.05 7.62
CA ASN A 135 33.37 4.34 7.66
C ASN A 135 34.43 4.41 8.79
N ALA A 136 34.18 3.78 9.94
CA ALA A 136 35.14 3.71 11.03
C ALA A 136 36.31 2.76 10.73
N GLU A 137 36.08 1.70 9.96
CA GLU A 137 37.12 0.78 9.48
C GLU A 137 37.97 1.40 8.38
N ALA A 138 37.36 2.08 7.41
CA ALA A 138 38.07 2.83 6.38
C ALA A 138 39.02 3.87 7.00
N ARG A 139 38.54 4.67 7.96
CA ARG A 139 39.41 5.62 8.69
C ARG A 139 40.55 4.93 9.45
N ARG A 140 40.32 3.74 9.99
CA ARG A 140 41.37 2.96 10.68
C ARG A 140 42.39 2.42 9.70
N ALA A 141 41.96 1.95 8.53
CA ALA A 141 42.83 1.51 7.44
C ALA A 141 43.68 2.67 6.93
N ASP A 142 43.08 3.81 6.60
CA ASP A 142 43.80 5.02 6.14
C ASP A 142 44.87 5.46 7.15
N ALA A 143 44.56 5.44 8.45
CA ALA A 143 45.50 5.81 9.49
C ALA A 143 46.65 4.79 9.62
N ALA A 144 46.38 3.50 9.41
CA ALA A 144 47.40 2.46 9.40
C ALA A 144 48.30 2.57 8.17
N GLU A 145 47.73 2.80 6.98
CA GLU A 145 48.47 3.01 5.74
C GLU A 145 49.41 4.22 5.83
N ARG A 146 48.93 5.34 6.38
CA ARG A 146 49.79 6.51 6.61
C ARG A 146 50.95 6.19 7.55
N ARG A 147 50.70 5.49 8.66
CA ARG A 147 51.79 5.08 9.59
C ARG A 147 52.80 4.18 8.91
N VAL A 148 52.35 3.25 8.06
CA VAL A 148 53.25 2.37 7.29
C VAL A 148 54.07 3.19 6.30
N SER A 149 53.43 4.11 5.57
CA SER A 149 54.13 5.03 4.64
C SER A 149 55.18 5.86 5.36
N ASP A 150 54.81 6.52 6.45
CA ASP A 150 55.72 7.34 7.26
C ASP A 150 56.88 6.51 7.82
N ALA A 151 56.62 5.30 8.29
CA ALA A 151 57.64 4.40 8.80
C ALA A 151 58.59 3.92 7.68
N THR A 152 58.06 3.65 6.49
CA THR A 152 58.84 3.23 5.32
C THR A 152 59.74 4.37 4.84
N GLU A 153 59.23 5.60 4.80
CA GLU A 153 60.00 6.79 4.44
C GLU A 153 61.12 7.05 5.44
N ARG A 154 60.84 6.99 6.76
CA ARG A 154 61.86 7.12 7.81
C ARG A 154 62.92 6.03 7.70
N PHE A 155 62.51 4.77 7.53
CA PHE A 155 63.44 3.67 7.38
C PHE A 155 64.34 3.82 6.15
N GLY A 156 63.77 4.29 5.02
CA GLY A 156 64.55 4.62 3.82
C GLY A 156 65.56 5.73 4.05
N ALA A 157 65.18 6.80 4.76
CA ALA A 157 66.08 7.89 5.11
C ALA A 157 67.21 7.43 6.06
N ASP A 158 66.87 6.63 7.08
CA ASP A 158 67.83 6.06 8.03
C ASP A 158 68.83 5.12 7.34
N LEU A 159 68.34 4.30 6.39
CA LEU A 159 69.17 3.41 5.58
C LEU A 159 70.12 4.20 4.69
N SER A 160 69.63 5.19 3.93
CA SER A 160 70.47 6.06 3.10
C SER A 160 71.54 6.76 3.94
N ALA A 161 71.19 7.28 5.12
CA ALA A 161 72.15 7.93 6.01
C ALA A 161 73.16 6.94 6.61
N ALA A 162 72.80 5.67 6.80
CA ALA A 162 73.73 4.63 7.21
C ALA A 162 74.68 4.22 6.07
N GLU A 163 74.16 4.10 4.85
CA GLU A 163 74.94 3.81 3.64
C GLU A 163 75.93 4.92 3.31
N ASP A 164 75.54 6.19 3.43
CA ASP A 164 76.44 7.33 3.27
C ASP A 164 77.58 7.31 4.29
N ARG A 165 77.26 7.04 5.57
CA ARG A 165 78.27 6.91 6.63
C ARG A 165 79.20 5.73 6.40
N ALA A 166 78.66 4.58 5.96
CA ALA A 166 79.47 3.40 5.65
C ALA A 166 80.39 3.66 4.46
N SER A 167 79.91 4.34 3.42
CA SER A 167 80.70 4.73 2.25
C SER A 167 81.81 5.71 2.62
N ALA A 168 81.50 6.74 3.43
CA ALA A 168 82.49 7.68 3.94
C ALA A 168 83.55 6.99 4.80
N ALA A 169 83.15 6.06 5.67
CA ALA A 169 84.07 5.27 6.48
C ALA A 169 84.97 4.38 5.60
N ALA A 170 84.41 3.71 4.60
CA ALA A 170 85.17 2.89 3.66
C ALA A 170 86.21 3.71 2.88
N LEU A 171 85.83 4.90 2.40
CA LEU A 171 86.77 5.82 1.73
C LEU A 171 87.90 6.26 2.67
N ARG A 172 87.59 6.58 3.94
CA ARG A 172 88.63 6.97 4.91
C ARG A 172 89.56 5.80 5.26
N VAL A 173 89.06 4.57 5.29
CA VAL A 173 89.92 3.38 5.46
C VAL A 173 90.89 3.25 4.29
N VAL A 174 90.43 3.38 3.05
CA VAL A 174 91.30 3.35 1.87
C VAL A 174 92.34 4.48 1.90
N GLU A 175 91.93 5.68 2.27
CA GLU A 175 92.85 6.82 2.43
C GLU A 175 93.90 6.56 3.52
N LEU A 176 93.50 6.03 4.68
CA LEU A 176 94.40 5.67 5.77
C LEU A 176 95.36 4.55 5.37
N GLU A 177 94.92 3.55 4.62
CA GLU A 177 95.77 2.49 4.08
C GLU A 177 96.83 3.08 3.13
N GLN A 178 96.43 4.02 2.27
CA GLN A 178 97.36 4.72 1.38
C GLN A 178 98.36 5.61 2.16
N GLU A 179 97.91 6.39 3.15
CA GLU A 179 98.77 7.15 4.05
C GLU A 179 99.78 6.22 4.75
N LEU A 180 99.32 5.05 5.21
CA LEU A 180 100.13 4.06 5.91
C LEU A 180 101.18 3.43 4.99
N ASP A 181 100.82 3.11 3.74
CA ASP A 181 101.77 2.62 2.73
C ASP A 181 102.84 3.66 2.40
N VAL A 182 102.46 4.94 2.29
CA VAL A 182 103.41 6.05 2.12
C VAL A 182 104.35 6.13 3.32
N VAL A 183 103.84 6.14 4.55
CA VAL A 183 104.65 6.18 5.78
C VAL A 183 105.60 4.97 5.88
N ARG A 184 105.11 3.76 5.55
CA ARG A 184 105.95 2.56 5.48
C ARG A 184 107.07 2.70 4.46
N SER A 185 106.78 3.25 3.29
CA SER A 185 107.80 3.50 2.25
C SER A 185 108.84 4.52 2.69
N GLN A 186 108.44 5.60 3.36
CA GLN A 186 109.32 6.62 3.92
C GLN A 186 110.20 6.05 5.04
N LEU A 187 109.63 5.24 5.94
CA LEU A 187 110.38 4.57 7.00
C LEU A 187 111.39 3.57 6.43
N ALA A 188 111.00 2.80 5.42
CA ALA A 188 111.92 1.88 4.72
C ALA A 188 113.09 2.65 4.10
N ALA A 189 112.82 3.77 3.41
CA ALA A 189 113.85 4.64 2.84
C ALA A 189 114.76 5.28 3.91
N ALA A 190 114.20 5.76 5.03
CA ALA A 190 114.98 6.31 6.13
C ALA A 190 115.86 5.23 6.81
N THR A 191 115.33 4.02 6.97
CA THR A 191 116.05 2.89 7.56
C THR A 191 117.20 2.43 6.66
N THR A 192 116.99 2.36 5.35
CA THR A 192 118.07 2.03 4.40
C THR A 192 119.14 3.13 4.37
N ALA A 193 118.73 4.41 4.38
CA ALA A 193 119.67 5.53 4.46
C ALA A 193 120.50 5.51 5.76
N TRP A 194 119.86 5.26 6.92
CA TRP A 194 120.54 5.14 8.20
C TRP A 194 121.52 3.96 8.23
N ARG A 195 121.11 2.76 7.75
CA ARG A 195 122.01 1.60 7.64
C ARG A 195 123.18 1.85 6.71
N ALA A 196 122.97 2.57 5.59
CA ALA A 196 124.05 2.97 4.70
C ALA A 196 125.03 3.94 5.39
N ALA A 197 124.53 4.89 6.18
CA ALA A 197 125.35 5.79 6.99
C ALA A 197 126.13 5.04 8.08
N GLU A 198 125.49 4.09 8.78
CA GLU A 198 126.14 3.24 9.79
C GLU A 198 127.24 2.37 9.17
N GLN A 199 127.00 1.77 8.01
CA GLN A 199 128.03 1.03 7.27
C GLN A 199 129.17 1.92 6.77
N ALA A 200 128.88 3.16 6.34
CA ALA A 200 129.91 4.13 5.99
C ALA A 200 130.74 4.57 7.21
N GLN A 201 130.14 4.63 8.40
CA GLN A 201 130.81 4.94 9.65
C GLN A 201 131.66 3.77 10.15
N ARG A 202 131.19 2.52 10.00
CA ARG A 202 131.97 1.30 10.26
C ARG A 202 133.13 1.07 9.28
N ARG A 203 133.09 1.65 8.08
CA ARG A 203 134.21 1.66 7.11
C ARG A 203 135.26 2.75 7.40
N ARG A 204 134.99 3.66 8.33
CA ARG A 204 135.86 4.79 8.72
C ARG A 204 136.46 4.63 10.13
N ALA A 205 136.16 3.53 10.81
CA ALA A 205 136.82 3.07 12.04
C ALA A 205 137.71 1.87 11.70
#